data_AF-A0A9W9DE55-F1
#
_entry.id   AF-A0A9W9DE55-F1
#
_cell.length_a   1.000
_cell.length_b   1.000
_cell.length_c   1.000
_cell.angle_alpha   90.00
_cell.angle_beta   90.00
_cell.angle_gamma   90.00
#
_symmetry.space_group_name_H-M   'P 1'
#
loop_
_entity.id
_entity.type
_entity.pdbx_description
1 polymer ?
#
loop_
_entity_poly.entity_id
_entity_poly.type
_entity_poly.pdbx_seq_one_letter_code
_entity_poly.pdbx_strand_id
1 'polypeptide(L)'
;RAMSDKERVAATEGEVVALCEQRKIKELGPWHNTDVSANHDSSMTVSRIKEELTRLNAYTGDESILVISRGSLTRFRPPETYCSSGKSETFPSTVLKTSGKDLAMRMDAYMVVGIEGVARNQVQVLTEMKGKVSALILQKLKAAGGKYEIKKMFYTNFDEHITRPFGIIVKNWPLKEFKNPS
;
A
#
# COMPACT_ATOMS: atom_id res chain seq x y z
N ARG A 1 -24.69 -38.67 17.93
CA ARG A 1 -24.73 -37.53 18.87
C ARG A 1 -25.22 -36.32 18.09
N ALA A 2 -26.40 -35.80 18.41
CA ALA A 2 -26.91 -34.57 17.82
C ALA A 2 -26.13 -33.39 18.42
N MET A 3 -25.62 -32.52 17.57
CA MET A 3 -24.85 -31.33 17.96
C MET A 3 -25.79 -30.34 18.65
N SER A 4 -25.41 -29.81 19.81
CA SER A 4 -26.24 -28.83 20.52
C SER A 4 -26.27 -27.48 19.79
N ASP A 5 -27.30 -26.67 20.00
CA ASP A 5 -27.46 -25.40 19.27
C ASP A 5 -26.27 -24.44 19.46
N LYS A 6 -25.62 -24.47 20.63
CA LYS A 6 -24.42 -23.68 20.90
C LYS A 6 -23.20 -24.17 20.11
N GLU A 7 -23.06 -25.49 19.94
CA GLU A 7 -22.00 -26.08 19.13
C GLU A 7 -22.23 -25.84 17.63
N ARG A 8 -23.49 -25.78 17.18
CA ARG A 8 -23.83 -25.42 15.80
C ARG A 8 -23.49 -23.97 15.47
N VAL A 9 -23.76 -23.02 16.37
CA VAL A 9 -23.43 -21.60 16.17
C VAL A 9 -21.91 -21.40 16.13
N ALA A 10 -21.18 -22.00 17.07
CA ALA A 10 -19.71 -21.92 17.09
C ALA A 10 -19.06 -22.58 15.85
N ALA A 11 -19.63 -23.67 15.34
CA ALA A 11 -19.14 -24.33 14.12
C ALA A 11 -19.46 -23.52 12.84
N THR A 12 -20.54 -22.73 12.84
CA THR A 12 -20.97 -21.98 11.65
C THR A 12 -20.46 -20.54 11.62
N GLU A 13 -19.97 -19.97 12.72
CA GLU A 13 -19.44 -18.59 12.75
C GLU A 13 -18.36 -18.35 11.69
N GLY A 14 -17.39 -19.26 11.55
CA GLY A 14 -16.34 -19.15 10.52
C GLY A 14 -16.87 -19.27 9.09
N GLU A 15 -17.83 -20.17 8.86
CA GLU A 15 -18.44 -20.37 7.55
C GLU A 15 -19.36 -19.20 7.16
N VAL A 16 -20.06 -18.59 8.12
CA VAL A 16 -20.91 -17.42 7.90
C VAL A 16 -20.08 -16.21 7.48
N VAL A 17 -18.89 -16.03 8.06
CA VAL A 17 -17.95 -14.98 7.62
C VAL A 17 -17.47 -15.23 6.19
N ALA A 18 -17.09 -16.47 5.86
CA ALA A 18 -16.68 -16.85 4.50
C ALA A 18 -17.82 -16.69 3.48
N LEU A 19 -19.07 -16.99 3.86
CA LEU A 19 -20.26 -16.79 3.03
C LEU A 19 -20.60 -15.30 2.85
N CYS A 20 -20.38 -14.46 3.86
CA CYS A 20 -20.51 -13.00 3.76
C CYS A 20 -19.45 -12.39 2.82
N GLU A 21 -18.20 -12.86 2.89
CA GLU A 21 -17.13 -12.49 1.96
C GLU A 21 -17.48 -12.90 0.52
N GLN A 22 -17.94 -14.15 0.31
CA GLN A 22 -18.38 -14.63 -1.00
C GLN A 22 -19.61 -13.89 -1.54
N ARG A 23 -20.54 -13.47 -0.69
CA ARG A 23 -21.69 -12.64 -1.10
C ARG A 23 -21.24 -11.25 -1.57
N LYS A 24 -20.31 -10.61 -0.87
CA LYS A 24 -19.69 -9.35 -1.33
C LYS A 24 -18.99 -9.53 -2.68
N ILE A 25 -18.30 -10.64 -2.88
CA ILE A 25 -17.63 -10.95 -4.16
C ILE A 25 -18.64 -11.22 -5.30
N LYS A 26 -19.79 -11.84 -5.01
CA LYS A 26 -20.86 -12.10 -6.00
C LYS A 26 -21.67 -10.85 -6.36
N GLU A 27 -21.90 -9.94 -5.42
CA GLU A 27 -22.51 -8.62 -5.70
C GLU A 27 -21.66 -7.79 -6.67
N LEU A 28 -20.35 -8.05 -6.71
CA LEU A 28 -19.38 -7.27 -7.49
C LEU A 28 -19.24 -7.68 -8.97
N GLY A 29 -20.09 -8.55 -9.52
CA GLY A 29 -20.17 -8.83 -10.97
C GLY A 29 -18.84 -9.26 -11.66
N PRO A 30 -18.83 -9.47 -12.99
CA PRO A 30 -17.62 -9.87 -13.72
C PRO A 30 -16.55 -8.76 -13.64
N TRP A 31 -15.44 -9.11 -13.00
CA TRP A 31 -14.27 -8.31 -12.60
C TRP A 31 -13.73 -7.24 -13.58
N HIS A 32 -14.07 -7.29 -14.87
CA HIS A 32 -13.57 -6.34 -15.87
C HIS A 32 -14.42 -5.07 -16.03
N ASN A 33 -15.74 -5.15 -15.82
CA ASN A 33 -16.63 -3.98 -15.97
C ASN A 33 -16.89 -3.27 -14.65
N THR A 34 -16.64 -3.92 -13.53
CA THR A 34 -17.09 -3.46 -12.21
C THR A 34 -16.18 -2.42 -11.60
N ASP A 35 -14.88 -2.44 -11.91
CA ASP A 35 -13.97 -1.37 -11.52
C ASP A 35 -14.22 -0.08 -12.32
N VAL A 36 -14.53 -0.18 -13.62
CA VAL A 36 -14.84 0.99 -14.46
C VAL A 36 -16.19 1.59 -14.06
N SER A 37 -17.22 0.76 -13.89
CA SER A 37 -18.54 1.22 -13.44
C SER A 37 -18.46 1.82 -12.04
N ALA A 38 -17.77 1.17 -11.09
CA ALA A 38 -17.60 1.70 -9.74
C ALA A 38 -16.83 3.02 -9.70
N ASN A 39 -15.85 3.21 -10.59
CA ASN A 39 -15.15 4.50 -10.73
C ASN A 39 -16.08 5.58 -11.29
N HIS A 40 -16.91 5.26 -12.28
CA HIS A 40 -17.89 6.18 -12.83
C HIS A 40 -18.94 6.57 -11.78
N ASP A 41 -19.53 5.58 -11.09
CA ASP A 41 -20.51 5.78 -10.03
C ASP A 41 -19.94 6.59 -8.87
N SER A 42 -18.71 6.29 -8.45
CA SER A 42 -18.00 7.07 -7.45
C SER A 42 -17.80 8.51 -7.92
N SER A 43 -17.40 8.73 -9.17
CA SER A 43 -17.18 10.08 -9.72
C SER A 43 -18.46 10.90 -9.76
N MET A 44 -19.56 10.30 -10.21
CA MET A 44 -20.88 10.94 -10.27
C MET A 44 -21.40 11.27 -8.87
N THR A 45 -21.29 10.32 -7.94
CA THR A 45 -21.73 10.51 -6.55
C THR A 45 -20.93 11.59 -5.87
N VAL A 46 -19.60 11.57 -6.01
CA VAL A 46 -18.69 12.59 -5.48
C VAL A 46 -19.03 13.97 -6.04
N SER A 47 -19.32 14.08 -7.33
CA SER A 47 -19.68 15.37 -7.95
C SER A 47 -20.96 15.94 -7.34
N ARG A 48 -21.98 15.11 -7.13
CA ARG A 48 -23.21 15.50 -6.42
C ARG A 48 -22.93 15.95 -4.99
N ILE A 49 -22.09 15.22 -4.25
CA ILE A 49 -21.71 15.61 -2.88
C ILE A 49 -21.02 16.98 -2.88
N LYS A 50 -20.11 17.25 -3.82
CA LYS A 50 -19.47 18.56 -3.92
C LYS A 50 -20.49 19.67 -4.14
N GLU A 51 -21.44 19.47 -5.05
CA GLU A 51 -22.52 20.44 -5.28
C GLU A 51 -23.35 20.69 -4.01
N GLU A 52 -23.70 19.63 -3.25
CA GLU A 52 -24.41 19.79 -1.98
C GLU A 52 -23.57 20.54 -0.94
N LEU A 53 -22.26 20.28 -0.86
CA LEU A 53 -21.37 21.00 0.04
C LEU A 53 -21.20 22.47 -0.37
N THR A 54 -21.19 22.77 -1.68
CA THR A 54 -21.25 24.15 -2.18
C THR A 54 -22.55 24.82 -1.77
N ARG A 55 -23.69 24.13 -1.94
CA ARG A 55 -25.00 24.65 -1.52
C ARG A 55 -25.06 24.89 -0.02
N LEU A 56 -24.55 23.95 0.78
CA LEU A 56 -24.50 24.07 2.23
C LEU A 56 -23.73 25.32 2.64
N ASN A 57 -22.53 25.52 2.09
CA ASN A 57 -21.74 26.73 2.34
C ASN A 57 -22.49 28.01 1.93
N ALA A 58 -23.17 28.00 0.79
CA ALA A 58 -23.93 29.16 0.32
C ALA A 58 -25.14 29.49 1.21
N TYR A 59 -25.84 28.49 1.75
CA TYR A 59 -27.06 28.71 2.54
C TYR A 59 -26.79 28.94 4.03
N THR A 60 -25.83 28.22 4.62
CA THR A 60 -25.58 28.27 6.07
C THR A 60 -24.28 28.96 6.44
N GLY A 61 -23.37 29.14 5.48
CA GLY A 61 -22.01 29.60 5.75
C GLY A 61 -21.09 28.50 6.31
N ASP A 62 -21.55 27.25 6.40
CA ASP A 62 -20.74 26.15 6.94
C ASP A 62 -19.59 25.81 5.99
N GLU A 63 -18.40 25.61 6.56
CA GLU A 63 -17.20 25.26 5.81
C GLU A 63 -16.95 23.75 5.85
N SER A 64 -16.56 23.18 4.72
CA SER A 64 -16.31 21.75 4.57
C SER A 64 -15.02 21.47 3.79
N ILE A 65 -14.33 20.43 4.23
CA ILE A 65 -13.20 19.82 3.52
C ILE A 65 -13.55 18.36 3.31
N LEU A 66 -13.60 17.93 2.05
CA LEU A 66 -13.88 16.56 1.66
C LEU A 66 -12.61 15.93 1.11
N VAL A 67 -12.18 14.84 1.73
CA VAL A 67 -11.06 14.01 1.25
C VAL A 67 -11.61 12.67 0.81
N ILE A 68 -11.31 12.29 -0.44
CA ILE A 68 -11.76 11.04 -1.04
C ILE A 68 -10.53 10.23 -1.42
N SER A 69 -10.42 9.05 -0.83
CA SER A 69 -9.39 8.07 -1.10
C SER A 69 -9.98 6.78 -1.64
N ARG A 70 -9.13 5.95 -2.24
CA ARG A 70 -9.50 4.59 -2.63
C ARG A 70 -9.53 3.68 -1.40
N GLY A 71 -10.47 2.74 -1.40
CA GLY A 71 -10.52 1.64 -0.44
C GLY A 71 -9.86 0.34 -0.93
N SER A 72 -9.28 0.34 -2.14
CA SER A 72 -8.65 -0.85 -2.74
C SER A 72 -7.55 -0.44 -3.72
N LEU A 73 -6.48 -1.25 -3.80
CA LEU A 73 -5.40 -1.15 -4.80
C LEU A 73 -5.90 -1.32 -6.24
N THR A 74 -7.01 -2.03 -6.44
CA THR A 74 -7.55 -2.31 -7.77
C THR A 74 -8.23 -1.09 -8.41
N ARG A 75 -8.51 -0.05 -7.62
CA ARG A 75 -9.16 1.17 -8.12
C ARG A 75 -8.13 2.12 -8.73
N PHE A 76 -8.43 2.59 -9.94
CA PHE A 76 -7.55 3.46 -10.74
C PHE A 76 -7.80 4.97 -10.53
N ARG A 77 -8.70 5.37 -9.63
CA ARG A 77 -9.00 6.79 -9.38
C ARG A 77 -7.96 7.41 -8.42
N PRO A 78 -7.27 8.50 -8.77
CA PRO A 78 -6.39 9.19 -7.83
C PRO A 78 -7.18 9.78 -6.67
N PRO A 79 -6.59 9.89 -5.46
CA PRO A 79 -7.27 10.53 -4.35
C PRO A 79 -7.50 12.02 -4.64
N GLU A 80 -8.60 12.55 -4.14
CA GLU A 80 -9.05 13.90 -4.44
C GLU A 80 -9.46 14.64 -3.17
N THR A 81 -9.22 15.94 -3.15
CA THR A 81 -9.74 16.85 -2.13
C THR A 81 -10.66 17.89 -2.73
N TYR A 82 -11.70 18.25 -2.00
CA TYR A 82 -12.59 19.37 -2.27
C TYR A 82 -12.70 20.26 -1.03
N CYS A 83 -12.75 21.57 -1.24
CA CYS A 83 -12.96 22.56 -0.20
C CYS A 83 -14.11 23.48 -0.64
N SER A 84 -14.99 23.84 0.28
CA SER A 84 -16.12 24.74 0.00
C SER A 84 -15.69 26.19 -0.28
N SER A 85 -14.58 26.64 0.29
CA SER A 85 -14.07 28.01 0.13
C SER A 85 -12.53 28.06 0.17
N GLY A 86 -11.97 29.23 -0.15
CA GLY A 86 -10.53 29.47 -0.02
C GLY A 86 -10.04 29.41 1.43
N LYS A 87 -10.91 29.68 2.42
CA LYS A 87 -10.53 29.54 3.85
C LYS A 87 -10.36 28.07 4.23
N SER A 88 -11.27 27.21 3.78
CA SER A 88 -11.13 25.76 3.98
C SER A 88 -9.95 25.18 3.19
N GLU A 89 -9.61 25.73 2.02
CA GLU A 89 -8.43 25.32 1.24
C GLU A 89 -7.10 25.69 1.91
N THR A 90 -7.02 26.84 2.58
CA THR A 90 -5.82 27.29 3.29
C THR A 90 -5.66 26.68 4.67
N PHE A 91 -6.70 26.07 5.22
CA PHE A 91 -6.67 25.45 6.55
C PHE A 91 -5.63 24.31 6.67
N PRO A 92 -5.56 23.32 5.75
CA PRO A 92 -4.56 22.26 5.84
C PRO A 92 -3.12 22.79 5.83
N SER A 93 -2.81 23.76 4.98
CA SER A 93 -1.45 24.30 4.89
C SER A 93 -1.09 25.15 6.11
N THR A 94 -2.05 25.91 6.64
CA THR A 94 -1.82 26.81 7.77
C THR A 94 -1.78 26.09 9.11
N VAL A 95 -2.73 25.18 9.36
CA VAL A 95 -2.90 24.52 10.67
C VAL A 95 -2.19 23.18 10.72
N LEU A 96 -2.35 22.36 9.68
CA LEU A 96 -1.80 21.00 9.63
C LEU A 96 -0.40 20.96 9.00
N LYS A 97 0.11 22.09 8.49
CA LYS A 97 1.41 22.21 7.82
C LYS A 97 1.58 21.18 6.69
N THR A 98 0.49 20.87 6.00
CA THR A 98 0.46 19.92 4.88
C THR A 98 -0.43 20.45 3.77
N SER A 99 -0.15 20.13 2.52
CA SER A 99 -1.10 20.47 1.45
C SER A 99 -2.33 19.55 1.52
N GLY A 100 -3.47 20.02 1.01
CA GLY A 100 -4.66 19.18 0.86
C GLY A 100 -4.38 17.94 0.01
N LYS A 101 -3.56 18.07 -1.04
CA LYS A 101 -3.13 16.94 -1.87
C LYS A 101 -2.30 15.92 -1.09
N ASP A 102 -1.34 16.37 -0.29
CA ASP A 102 -0.53 15.48 0.55
C ASP A 102 -1.40 14.78 1.61
N LEU A 103 -2.38 15.48 2.16
CA LEU A 103 -3.36 14.89 3.09
C LEU A 103 -4.17 13.78 2.40
N ALA A 104 -4.67 14.03 1.19
CA ALA A 104 -5.34 13.03 0.36
C ALA A 104 -4.45 11.82 0.06
N MET A 105 -3.19 12.04 -0.31
CA MET A 105 -2.24 10.96 -0.60
C MET A 105 -1.92 10.13 0.64
N ARG A 106 -1.72 10.75 1.80
CA ARG A 106 -1.47 10.04 3.05
C ARG A 106 -2.71 9.23 3.47
N MET A 107 -3.89 9.81 3.35
CA MET A 107 -5.14 9.09 3.62
C MET A 107 -5.34 7.92 2.65
N ASP A 108 -5.02 8.09 1.36
CA ASP A 108 -5.07 7.01 0.38
C ASP A 108 -4.08 5.89 0.71
N ALA A 109 -2.83 6.22 1.01
CA ALA A 109 -1.84 5.25 1.44
C ALA A 109 -2.28 4.52 2.72
N TYR A 110 -2.91 5.23 3.66
CA TYR A 110 -3.46 4.63 4.87
C TYR A 110 -4.59 3.65 4.59
N MET A 111 -5.57 4.04 3.78
CA MET A 111 -6.75 3.20 3.52
C MET A 111 -6.39 1.93 2.75
N VAL A 112 -5.30 1.98 1.99
CA VAL A 112 -4.84 0.89 1.14
C VAL A 112 -3.86 -0.05 1.85
N VAL A 113 -2.92 0.49 2.63
CA VAL A 113 -1.79 -0.26 3.21
C VAL A 113 -1.81 -0.25 4.75
N GLY A 114 -2.68 0.55 5.38
CA GLY A 114 -2.73 0.75 6.82
C GLY A 114 -1.68 1.74 7.33
N ILE A 115 -1.39 1.70 8.64
CA ILE A 115 -0.41 2.60 9.31
C ILE A 115 0.96 2.59 8.62
N GLU A 116 1.35 1.44 8.05
CA GLU A 116 2.60 1.30 7.30
C GLU A 116 2.67 2.19 6.06
N GLY A 117 1.52 2.53 5.45
CA GLY A 117 1.45 3.43 4.30
C GLY A 117 1.68 4.92 4.65
N VAL A 118 1.49 5.31 5.92
CA VAL A 118 1.59 6.71 6.38
C VAL A 118 2.88 6.96 7.17
N ALA A 119 3.30 6.00 8.00
CA ALA A 119 4.36 6.20 8.98
C ALA A 119 5.78 6.08 8.40
N ARG A 120 5.90 5.55 7.19
CA ARG A 120 7.19 5.20 6.61
C ARG A 120 7.80 6.40 5.88
N ASN A 121 8.72 7.08 6.55
CA ASN A 121 9.62 8.03 5.91
C ASN A 121 10.30 7.29 4.73
N GLN A 122 10.20 7.77 3.49
CA GLN A 122 10.68 7.03 2.30
C GLN A 122 12.13 6.53 2.47
N VAL A 123 12.96 7.32 3.17
CA VAL A 123 14.33 6.97 3.55
C VAL A 123 14.41 5.70 4.39
N GLN A 124 13.51 5.51 5.37
CA GLN A 124 13.47 4.32 6.22
C GLN A 124 13.02 3.09 5.44
N VAL A 125 12.03 3.22 4.55
CA VAL A 125 11.60 2.12 3.67
C VAL A 125 12.73 1.67 2.76
N LEU A 126 13.38 2.65 2.14
CA LEU A 126 14.46 2.40 1.20
C LEU A 126 15.66 1.76 1.93
N THR A 127 15.96 2.21 3.15
CA THR A 127 16.97 1.59 4.02
C THR A 127 16.59 0.16 4.40
N GLU A 128 15.35 -0.09 4.80
CA GLU A 128 14.85 -1.42 5.16
C GLU A 128 14.91 -2.38 3.97
N MET A 129 14.46 -1.93 2.80
CA MET A 129 14.51 -2.71 1.55
C MET A 129 15.94 -3.01 1.13
N LYS A 130 16.86 -2.03 1.19
CA LYS A 130 18.30 -2.24 0.96
C LYS A 130 18.89 -3.26 1.94
N GLY A 131 18.46 -3.22 3.19
CA GLY A 131 18.82 -4.21 4.21
C GLY A 131 18.35 -5.62 3.87
N LYS A 132 17.07 -5.77 3.47
CA LYS A 132 16.50 -7.06 3.03
C LYS A 132 17.24 -7.63 1.81
N VAL A 133 17.54 -6.79 0.82
CA VAL A 133 18.31 -7.19 -0.37
C VAL A 133 19.72 -7.64 0.02
N SER A 134 20.41 -6.88 0.89
CA SER A 134 21.74 -7.24 1.39
C SER A 134 21.76 -8.58 2.13
N ALA A 135 20.75 -8.80 3.00
CA ALA A 135 20.59 -10.05 3.73
C ALA A 135 20.35 -11.25 2.78
N LEU A 136 19.49 -11.06 1.77
CA LEU A 136 19.21 -12.08 0.77
C LEU A 136 20.45 -12.43 -0.07
N ILE A 137 21.25 -11.43 -0.47
CA ILE A 137 22.51 -11.66 -1.19
C ILE A 137 23.48 -12.48 -0.34
N LEU A 138 23.65 -12.10 0.94
CA LEU A 138 24.53 -12.83 1.85
C LEU A 138 24.03 -14.27 2.09
N GLN A 139 22.72 -14.45 2.22
CA GLN A 139 22.11 -15.77 2.36
C GLN A 139 22.40 -16.66 1.15
N LYS A 140 22.22 -16.14 -0.07
CA LYS A 140 22.53 -16.89 -1.30
C LYS A 140 24.02 -17.19 -1.44
N LEU A 141 24.88 -16.25 -1.05
CA LEU A 141 26.33 -16.45 -1.05
C LEU A 141 26.75 -17.56 -0.09
N LYS A 142 26.23 -17.55 1.14
CA LYS A 142 26.48 -18.61 2.14
C LYS A 142 25.98 -19.97 1.65
N ALA A 143 24.80 -20.01 1.03
CA ALA A 143 24.27 -21.23 0.42
C ALA A 143 25.18 -21.76 -0.70
N ALA A 144 25.74 -20.86 -1.53
CA ALA A 144 26.69 -21.24 -2.58
C ALA A 144 28.05 -21.68 -2.02
N GLY A 145 28.49 -21.11 -0.90
CA GLY A 145 29.73 -21.49 -0.21
C GLY A 145 29.68 -22.83 0.51
N GLY A 146 28.50 -23.41 0.72
CA GLY A 146 28.32 -24.73 1.31
C GLY A 146 28.97 -24.85 2.69
N LYS A 147 30.15 -25.48 2.76
CA LYS A 147 30.91 -25.71 4.00
C LYS A 147 31.75 -24.51 4.45
N TYR A 148 32.01 -23.54 3.57
CA TYR A 148 32.85 -22.40 3.88
C TYR A 148 32.04 -21.29 4.56
N GLU A 149 32.55 -20.78 5.68
CA GLU A 149 31.90 -19.69 6.40
C GLU A 149 32.23 -18.33 5.76
N ILE A 150 31.37 -17.89 4.85
CA ILE A 150 31.51 -16.57 4.21
C ILE A 150 30.86 -15.50 5.09
N LYS A 151 31.69 -14.67 5.72
CA LYS A 151 31.24 -13.66 6.71
C LYS A 151 30.53 -12.46 6.09
N LYS A 152 30.95 -12.02 4.89
CA LYS A 152 30.40 -10.84 4.22
C LYS A 152 30.50 -10.94 2.70
N MET A 153 29.66 -10.18 2.01
CA MET A 153 29.72 -9.99 0.56
C MET A 153 30.77 -8.92 0.22
N PHE A 154 31.65 -9.20 -0.74
CA PHE A 154 32.64 -8.25 -1.26
C PHE A 154 32.18 -7.75 -2.63
N TYR A 155 31.96 -6.45 -2.80
CA TYR A 155 31.58 -5.90 -4.12
C TYR A 155 32.80 -5.43 -4.92
N THR A 156 33.86 -5.02 -4.23
CA THR A 156 35.18 -4.74 -4.78
C THR A 156 36.07 -5.96 -4.63
N ASN A 157 36.85 -6.29 -5.68
CA ASN A 157 37.76 -7.43 -5.71
C ASN A 157 37.08 -8.76 -5.33
N PHE A 158 35.84 -8.97 -5.79
CA PHE A 158 35.10 -10.21 -5.56
C PHE A 158 35.88 -11.42 -6.05
N ASP A 159 36.63 -11.28 -7.14
CA ASP A 159 37.41 -12.39 -7.69
C ASP A 159 38.55 -12.84 -6.77
N GLU A 160 39.20 -11.90 -6.10
CA GLU A 160 40.30 -12.21 -5.16
C GLU A 160 39.79 -12.82 -3.87
N HIS A 161 38.67 -12.30 -3.35
CA HIS A 161 38.17 -12.66 -2.02
C HIS A 161 37.14 -13.79 -2.03
N ILE A 162 36.45 -14.03 -3.15
CA ILE A 162 35.36 -15.00 -3.25
C ILE A 162 35.58 -16.00 -4.39
N THR A 163 35.82 -15.54 -5.62
CA THR A 163 35.99 -16.47 -6.75
C THR A 163 37.21 -17.36 -6.58
N ARG A 164 38.38 -16.80 -6.26
CA ARG A 164 39.64 -17.55 -6.11
C ARG A 164 39.62 -18.51 -4.90
N PRO A 165 39.12 -18.13 -3.71
CA PRO A 165 39.14 -19.03 -2.54
C PRO A 165 38.02 -20.07 -2.55
N PHE A 166 36.84 -19.73 -3.09
CA PHE A 166 35.62 -20.56 -2.97
C PHE A 166 35.06 -21.05 -4.31
N GLY A 167 35.58 -20.59 -5.44
CA GLY A 167 35.11 -20.98 -6.78
C GLY A 167 33.72 -20.46 -7.14
N ILE A 168 33.21 -19.46 -6.41
CA ILE A 168 31.86 -18.92 -6.58
C ILE A 168 31.87 -17.83 -7.65
N ILE A 169 30.96 -17.92 -8.63
CA ILE A 169 30.82 -16.95 -9.71
C ILE A 169 29.40 -16.36 -9.67
N VAL A 170 29.29 -15.04 -9.78
CA VAL A 170 27.99 -14.35 -9.88
C VAL A 170 27.46 -14.45 -11.31
N LYS A 171 26.23 -14.94 -11.47
CA LYS A 171 25.51 -14.97 -12.74
C LYS A 171 24.18 -14.24 -12.63
N ASN A 172 23.74 -13.63 -13.72
CA ASN A 172 22.45 -12.93 -13.82
C ASN A 172 22.27 -11.85 -12.74
N TRP A 173 23.30 -11.05 -12.49
CA TRP A 173 23.16 -9.90 -11.60
C TRP A 173 22.13 -8.92 -12.20
N PRO A 174 21.16 -8.42 -11.43
CA PRO A 174 20.04 -7.65 -11.97
C PRO A 174 20.44 -6.25 -12.49
N LEU A 175 21.59 -5.73 -12.07
CA LEU A 175 22.10 -4.44 -12.52
C LEU A 175 23.22 -4.63 -13.54
N LYS A 176 23.39 -3.65 -14.44
CA LYS A 176 24.51 -3.63 -15.40
C LYS A 176 25.88 -3.67 -14.72
N GLU A 177 25.96 -3.10 -13.52
CA GLU A 177 27.18 -3.05 -12.71
C GLU A 177 26.98 -3.85 -11.43
N PHE A 178 28.01 -4.59 -11.05
CA PHE A 178 28.05 -5.33 -9.80
C PHE A 178 28.43 -4.39 -8.64
N LYS A 179 27.41 -3.95 -7.90
CA LYS A 179 27.57 -2.97 -6.81
C LYS A 179 26.73 -3.30 -5.60
N ASN A 180 27.12 -2.70 -4.48
CA ASN A 180 26.42 -2.83 -3.21
C ASN A 180 25.00 -2.22 -3.33
N PRO A 181 23.95 -2.90 -2.83
CA PRO A 181 22.62 -2.33 -2.69
C PRO A 181 22.52 -1.20 -1.66
N SER A 182 23.44 -1.09 -0.69
CA SER A 182 23.48 -0.03 0.32
C SER A 182 23.76 1.35 -0.26
#